data_AF-X1BU43-F1
#
_entry.id   AF-X1BU43-F1
#
_cell.length_a   1.000
_cell.length_b   1.000
_cell.length_c   1.000
_cell.angle_alpha   90.00
_cell.angle_beta   90.00
_cell.angle_gamma   90.00
#
_symmetry.space_group_name_H-M   'P 1'
#
loop_
_entity.id
_entity.type
_entity.pdbx_description
1 polymer ?
#
loop_
_entity_poly.entity_id
_entity_poly.type
_entity_poly.pdbx_seq_one_letter_code
_entity_poly.pdbx_strand_id
1 'polypeptide(L)'
;MRKINLFPNPNIDCLFEDVYAPSDDSYLIIDYFKDCINENYFDGLDIKNIKNVLDMGTGTGIIALFLQEVKKKISNFSPRIFA
;
A
#
# COMPACT_ATOMS: atom_id res chain seq x y z
N MET A 1 -0.94 13.57 -15.92
CA MET A 1 -0.73 12.36 -15.09
C MET A 1 -2.12 11.81 -14.79
N ARG A 2 -2.47 10.62 -15.30
CA ARG A 2 -3.82 10.07 -15.16
C ARG A 2 -3.97 9.62 -13.70
N LYS A 3 -4.71 10.35 -12.87
CA LYS A 3 -4.98 9.94 -11.48
C LYS A 3 -5.75 8.62 -11.54
N ILE A 4 -5.10 7.58 -11.03
CA ILE A 4 -5.62 6.24 -11.03
C ILE A 4 -6.57 6.12 -9.82
N ASN A 5 -7.87 6.33 -10.03
CA ASN A 5 -8.93 5.91 -9.10
C ASN A 5 -9.07 4.36 -9.05
N LEU A 6 -7.99 3.58 -9.27
CA LEU A 6 -8.09 2.11 -9.39
C LEU A 6 -8.04 1.36 -8.07
N PHE A 7 -7.59 1.98 -6.98
CA PHE A 7 -7.35 1.26 -5.72
C PHE A 7 -8.43 1.61 -4.67
N PRO A 8 -9.31 0.67 -4.31
CA PRO A 8 -10.21 0.88 -3.19
C PRO A 8 -9.40 0.99 -1.89
N ASN A 9 -9.96 1.67 -0.89
CA ASN A 9 -9.39 1.60 0.45
C ASN A 9 -9.47 0.15 0.94
N PRO A 10 -8.36 -0.42 1.45
CA PRO A 10 -8.44 -1.68 2.17
C PRO A 10 -9.35 -1.50 3.39
N ASN A 11 -10.12 -2.53 3.70
CA ASN A 11 -10.91 -2.61 4.91
C ASN A 11 -10.37 -3.78 5.74
N ILE A 12 -10.14 -3.55 7.03
CA ILE A 12 -9.72 -4.58 7.98
C ILE A 12 -10.41 -4.33 9.32
N ASP A 13 -11.07 -5.36 9.84
CA ASP A 13 -11.67 -5.30 11.16
C ASP A 13 -10.56 -5.45 12.22
N CYS A 14 -10.38 -4.43 13.06
CA CYS A 14 -9.45 -4.50 14.18
C CYS A 14 -10.13 -5.13 15.40
N LEU A 15 -9.96 -6.44 15.56
CA LEU A 15 -10.56 -7.21 16.66
C LEU A 15 -9.66 -7.32 17.90
N PHE A 16 -8.43 -6.81 17.84
CA PHE A 16 -7.44 -6.94 18.91
C PHE A 16 -7.29 -5.60 19.63
N GLU A 17 -7.41 -5.62 20.97
CA GLU A 17 -7.39 -4.41 21.80
C GLU A 17 -6.01 -3.72 21.84
N ASP A 18 -4.93 -4.50 21.76
CA ASP A 18 -3.55 -3.99 21.83
C ASP A 18 -2.93 -3.73 20.45
N VAL A 19 -3.73 -3.74 19.38
CA VAL A 19 -3.28 -3.45 18.01
C VAL A 19 -3.79 -2.08 17.57
N TYR A 20 -2.91 -1.31 16.94
CA TYR A 20 -3.29 0.00 16.40
C TYR A 20 -4.30 -0.16 15.26
N ALA A 21 -5.55 0.25 15.52
CA ALA A 21 -6.61 0.24 14.54
C ALA A 21 -6.35 1.29 13.44
N PRO A 22 -6.73 1.01 12.18
CA PRO A 22 -6.65 1.99 11.11
C PRO A 22 -7.43 3.26 11.46
N SER A 23 -6.81 4.42 11.25
CA SER A 23 -7.42 5.72 11.48
C SER A 23 -7.08 6.69 10.33
N ASP A 24 -7.46 7.96 10.45
CA ASP A 24 -7.23 8.97 9.41
C ASP A 24 -5.76 9.07 8.96
N ASP A 25 -4.82 8.86 9.88
CA ASP A 25 -3.38 8.83 9.57
C ASP A 25 -2.99 7.69 8.62
N SER A 26 -3.57 6.52 8.84
CA SER A 26 -3.36 5.31 8.03
C SER A 26 -3.92 5.53 6.63
N TYR A 27 -5.09 6.15 6.52
CA TYR A 27 -5.71 6.48 5.25
C TYR A 27 -5.02 7.63 4.53
N LEU A 28 -4.44 8.60 5.25
CA LEU A 28 -3.62 9.66 4.68
C LEU A 28 -2.38 9.10 3.97
N ILE A 29 -1.72 8.09 4.55
CA ILE A 29 -0.60 7.40 3.91
C ILE A 29 -1.06 6.65 2.65
N ILE A 30 -2.20 5.96 2.72
CA ILE A 30 -2.79 5.27 1.57
C ILE A 30 -3.12 6.24 0.44
N ASP A 31 -3.71 7.39 0.75
CA ASP A 31 -4.03 8.41 -0.23
C ASP A 31 -2.78 9.02 -0.88
N TYR A 32 -1.72 9.25 -0.09
CA TYR A 32 -0.41 9.61 -0.62
C TYR A 32 0.11 8.55 -1.62
N PHE A 33 0.06 7.26 -1.27
CA PHE A 33 0.50 6.20 -2.16
C PHE A 33 -0.32 6.12 -3.45
N LYS A 34 -1.64 6.33 -3.39
CA LYS A 34 -2.48 6.39 -4.59
C LYS A 34 -2.09 7.54 -5.52
N ASP A 35 -1.69 8.68 -4.95
CA ASP A 35 -1.26 9.85 -5.72
C ASP A 35 0.14 9.67 -6.32
N CYS A 36 1.04 8.94 -5.65
CA CYS A 36 2.42 8.71 -6.11
C CYS A 36 2.60 7.51 -7.05
N ILE A 37 1.68 6.54 -7.04
CA ILE A 37 1.84 5.31 -7.81
C ILE A 37 1.28 5.40 -9.23
N ASN A 38 2.02 4.85 -10.19
CA ASN A 38 1.57 4.67 -11.57
C ASN A 38 2.16 3.38 -12.17
N GLU A 39 1.90 3.14 -13.45
CA GLU A 39 2.34 1.92 -14.16
C GLU A 39 3.86 1.72 -14.20
N ASN A 40 4.66 2.79 -14.02
CA ASN A 40 6.12 2.73 -14.16
C ASN A 40 6.86 3.10 -12.87
N TYR A 41 6.25 3.92 -12.01
CA TYR A 41 6.91 4.46 -10.84
C TYR A 41 6.05 4.35 -9.58
N PHE A 42 6.73 4.17 -8.46
CA PHE A 42 6.18 4.33 -7.12
C PHE A 42 7.15 5.19 -6.30
N ASP A 43 6.70 6.37 -5.88
CA ASP A 43 7.51 7.32 -5.09
C ASP A 43 8.87 7.66 -5.75
N GLY A 44 8.85 7.89 -7.07
CA GLY A 44 10.04 8.19 -7.87
C GLY A 44 10.94 6.99 -8.19
N LEU A 45 10.65 5.81 -7.64
CA LEU A 45 11.38 4.57 -7.94
C LEU A 45 10.72 3.84 -9.12
N ASP A 46 11.54 3.33 -10.05
CA ASP A 46 11.04 2.43 -11.10
C ASP A 46 10.47 1.17 -10.47
N ILE A 47 9.17 0.96 -10.67
CA ILE A 47 8.37 -0.03 -9.96
C ILE A 47 8.87 -1.46 -10.22
N LYS A 48 9.48 -1.72 -11.39
CA LYS A 48 10.03 -3.03 -11.76
C LYS A 48 11.27 -3.39 -10.95
N ASN A 49 11.93 -2.40 -10.37
CA ASN A 49 13.16 -2.57 -9.58
C ASN A 49 12.87 -2.77 -8.09
N ILE A 50 11.64 -2.51 -7.63
CA ILE A 50 11.24 -2.71 -6.23
C ILE A 50 11.05 -4.22 -6.00
N LYS A 51 12.06 -4.88 -5.41
CA LYS A 51 12.04 -6.33 -5.14
C LYS A 51 11.47 -6.68 -3.78
N ASN A 52 11.66 -5.80 -2.79
CA ASN A 52 11.22 -6.01 -1.43
C ASN A 52 10.61 -4.72 -0.91
N VAL A 53 9.55 -4.83 -0.12
CA VAL A 53 8.96 -3.74 0.65
C VAL A 53 8.83 -4.19 2.10
N LEU A 54 9.25 -3.34 3.03
CA LEU A 54 9.15 -3.58 4.46
C LEU A 54 8.19 -2.54 5.06
N ASP A 55 7.09 -3.02 5.63
CA ASP A 55 6.12 -2.23 6.39
C ASP A 55 6.49 -2.31 7.88
N MET A 56 7.25 -1.33 8.37
CA MET A 56 7.71 -1.30 9.75
C MET A 56 6.61 -0.78 10.68
N GLY A 57 6.32 -1.50 11.78
CA GLY A 57 5.28 -1.07 12.72
C GLY A 57 3.89 -1.17 12.12
N THR A 58 3.63 -2.25 11.38
CA THR A 58 2.43 -2.54 10.57
C THR A 58 1.09 -2.34 11.30
N GLY A 59 1.05 -2.51 12.62
CA GLY A 59 -0.20 -2.49 13.38
C GLY A 59 -1.16 -3.57 12.87
N THR A 60 -2.27 -3.15 12.26
CA THR A 60 -3.20 -4.06 11.58
C THR A 60 -2.70 -4.58 10.23
N GLY A 61 -1.62 -4.02 9.67
CA GLY A 61 -1.10 -4.39 8.35
C GLY A 61 -1.90 -3.80 7.20
N ILE A 62 -2.69 -2.75 7.45
CA ILE A 62 -3.54 -2.11 6.42
C ILE A 62 -2.72 -1.57 5.25
N ILE A 63 -1.50 -1.08 5.50
CA ILE A 63 -0.59 -0.60 4.46
C ILE A 63 -0.07 -1.77 3.61
N ALA A 64 0.39 -2.85 4.23
CA ALA A 64 0.77 -4.07 3.52
C ALA A 64 -0.38 -4.63 2.66
N LEU A 65 -1.61 -4.62 3.16
CA LEU A 65 -2.80 -5.03 2.39
C LEU A 65 -3.03 -4.15 1.17
N PHE A 66 -2.93 -2.83 1.31
CA PHE A 66 -3.01 -1.91 0.17
C PHE A 66 -1.96 -2.27 -0.89
N LEU A 67 -0.71 -2.49 -0.49
CA LEU A 67 0.37 -2.83 -1.41
C LEU A 67 0.15 -4.19 -2.11
N GLN A 68 -0.52 -5.14 -1.46
CA GLN A 68 -0.95 -6.38 -2.10
C GLN A 68 -2.03 -6.15 -3.17
N GLU A 69 -2.96 -5.23 -2.94
CA GLU A 69 -3.94 -4.84 -3.97
C GLU A 69 -3.28 -4.16 -5.17
N VAL A 70 -2.29 -3.30 -4.93
CA VAL A 70 -1.47 -2.71 -5.98
C VAL A 70 -0.81 -3.80 -6.83
N LYS A 71 -0.16 -4.77 -6.18
CA LYS A 71 0.51 -5.90 -6.84
C LYS A 71 -0.43 -6.73 -7.73
N LYS A 72 -1.72 -6.82 -7.39
CA LYS A 72 -2.73 -7.50 -8.22
C LYS A 72 -3.09 -6.72 -9.50
N LYS A 73 -2.95 -5.40 -9.49
CA LYS A 73 -3.37 -4.53 -10.62
C LYS A 73 -2.21 -4.11 -11.51
N ILE A 74 -1.02 -3.94 -10.95
CA ILE A 74 0.17 -3.47 -11.66
C ILE A 74 1.10 -4.67 -11.89
N SER A 75 1.10 -5.22 -13.10
CA SER A 75 1.78 -6.50 -13.42
C SER A 75 3.29 -6.48 -13.26
N ASN A 76 3.92 -5.30 -13.41
CA ASN A 76 5.36 -5.10 -13.21
C ASN A 76 5.72 -4.73 -11.76
N PHE A 77 4.74 -4.55 -10.86
CA PHE A 77 4.97 -4.40 -9.42
C PHE A 77 4.79 -5.75 -8.71
N SER A 78 5.90 -6.48 -8.53
CA SER A 78 5.86 -7.79 -7.85
C SER A 78 6.90 -7.90 -6.73
N PRO A 79 6.90 -6.99 -5.73
CA PRO A 79 7.78 -7.11 -4.59
C PRO A 79 7.35 -8.26 -3.66
N ARG A 80 8.30 -8.73 -2.84
CA ARG A 80 8.02 -9.43 -1.59
C ARG A 80 7.69 -8.39 -0.52
N ILE A 81 6.52 -8.50 0.09
CA ILE A 81 6.05 -7.57 1.11
C ILE A 81 6.24 -8.25 2.48
N PHE A 82 6.97 -7.58 3.37
CA PHE A 82 7.22 -8.00 4.75
C PHE A 82 6.50 -7.03 5.67
N ALA A 83 5.63 -7.56 6.54
CA ALA A 83 4.87 -6.84 7.54
C ALA A 83 4.91 -7.67 8.82
#